data_AF-A0A397TYV1-F1
#
_entry.id   AF-A0A397TYV1-F1
#
_cell.length_a   1.000
_cell.length_b   1.000
_cell.length_c   1.000
_cell.angle_alpha   90.00
_cell.angle_beta   90.00
_cell.angle_gamma   90.00
#
_symmetry.space_group_name_H-M   'P 1'
#
loop_
_entity.id
_entity.type
_entity.pdbx_description
1 polymer ?
#
loop_
_entity_poly.entity_id
_entity_poly.type
_entity_poly.pdbx_seq_one_letter_code
_entity_poly.pdbx_strand_id
1 'polypeptide(L)'
;NLNYDWVVLVLGIHRYKGRCIPLYAHIADLAGSKKPYVLPIPAFNVINGGSHAGNKLAMQEFMILPTSACSFTNAMKIGSEVYHSLKSVIKSKYGQDITKVGDKDGFAPNIQDNK
;
A
#
# COMPACT_ATOMS: atom_id res chain seq x y z
N ASN A 1 9.32 -0.30 4.63
CA ASN A 1 8.70 -1.45 5.31
C ASN A 1 7.23 -1.44 4.94
N LEU A 2 6.85 -2.09 3.82
CA LEU A 2 5.47 -2.11 3.30
C LEU A 2 4.46 -2.21 4.44
N ASN A 3 3.78 -1.08 4.66
CA ASN A 3 2.84 -0.83 5.74
C ASN A 3 2.00 -2.07 6.13
N TYR A 4 2.33 -2.63 7.30
CA TYR A 4 1.72 -3.86 7.82
C TYR A 4 0.31 -3.63 8.38
N ASP A 5 -0.17 -2.39 8.51
CA ASP A 5 -1.42 -2.07 9.18
C ASP A 5 -2.65 -2.72 8.52
N TRP A 6 -2.68 -2.80 7.19
CA TRP A 6 -3.77 -3.47 6.46
C TRP A 6 -3.73 -4.99 6.60
N VAL A 7 -2.54 -5.57 6.75
CA VAL A 7 -2.35 -7.03 6.90
C VAL A 7 -2.72 -7.50 8.30
N VAL A 8 -2.45 -6.67 9.32
CA VAL A 8 -2.77 -6.99 10.72
C VAL A 8 -4.28 -7.19 10.93
N LEU A 9 -5.12 -6.38 10.28
CA LEU A 9 -6.58 -6.51 10.40
C LEU A 9 -7.13 -7.81 9.79
N VAL A 10 -6.45 -8.34 8.77
CA VAL A 10 -6.84 -9.58 8.09
C VAL A 10 -6.33 -10.83 8.82
N LEU A 11 -5.16 -10.76 9.47
CA LEU A 11 -4.51 -11.93 10.09
C LEU A 11 -4.73 -12.08 11.60
N GLY A 12 -5.28 -11.07 12.28
CA GLY A 12 -5.52 -11.14 13.72
C GLY A 12 -6.46 -12.29 14.11
N ILE A 13 -6.10 -13.04 15.16
CA ILE A 13 -7.03 -13.96 15.82
C ILE A 13 -7.80 -13.16 16.87
N HIS A 14 -9.13 -13.13 16.76
CA HIS A 14 -9.99 -12.50 17.73
C HIS A 14 -10.66 -13.55 18.62
N ARG A 15 -10.58 -13.38 19.94
CA ARG A 15 -11.32 -14.20 20.90
C ARG A 15 -12.64 -13.53 21.23
N TYR A 16 -13.74 -14.14 20.78
CA TYR A 16 -15.10 -13.67 21.07
C TYR A 16 -15.96 -14.83 21.58
N LYS A 17 -16.62 -14.63 22.73
CA LYS A 17 -17.50 -15.63 23.38
C LYS A 17 -16.88 -17.04 23.46
N GLY A 18 -15.61 -17.12 23.86
CA GLY A 18 -14.91 -18.39 24.04
C GLY A 18 -14.44 -19.08 22.75
N ARG A 19 -14.60 -18.47 21.58
CA ARG A 19 -14.11 -18.99 20.29
C ARG A 19 -12.95 -18.15 19.76
N CYS A 20 -11.94 -18.81 19.20
CA CYS A 20 -10.90 -18.16 18.39
C CYS A 20 -11.36 -18.11 16.94
N ILE A 21 -11.73 -16.93 16.45
CA ILE A 21 -12.14 -16.73 15.06
C ILE A 21 -11.19 -15.74 14.38
N PRO A 22 -10.99 -15.83 13.04
CA PRO A 22 -10.28 -14.79 12.32
C PRO A 22 -10.97 -13.43 12.49
N LEU A 23 -10.20 -12.37 12.71
CA LEU A 23 -10.72 -11.02 12.95
C LEU A 23 -11.61 -10.54 11.79
N TYR A 24 -11.20 -10.79 10.54
CA TYR A 24 -12.01 -10.45 9.37
C TYR A 24 -13.39 -11.13 9.38
N ALA A 25 -13.50 -12.35 9.92
CA ALA A 25 -14.76 -13.08 10.01
C ALA A 25 -15.66 -12.47 11.09
N HIS A 26 -15.08 -12.06 12.23
CA HIS A 26 -15.83 -11.33 13.25
C HIS A 26 -16.38 -10.00 12.72
N ILE A 27 -15.55 -9.24 12.00
CA ILE A 27 -15.97 -7.98 11.37
C ILE A 27 -17.07 -8.23 10.33
N ALA A 28 -16.96 -9.29 9.52
CA ALA A 28 -17.99 -9.67 8.56
C ALA A 28 -19.33 -9.96 9.25
N ASP A 29 -19.32 -10.70 10.36
CA ASP A 29 -20.53 -10.98 11.16
C ASP A 29 -21.16 -9.70 11.71
N LEU A 30 -20.35 -8.79 12.27
CA LEU A 30 -20.82 -7.50 12.79
C LEU A 30 -21.40 -6.59 11.69
N ALA A 31 -20.78 -6.60 10.51
CA ALA A 31 -21.19 -5.80 9.36
C ALA A 31 -22.36 -6.43 8.56
N GLY A 32 -22.77 -7.66 8.88
CA GLY A 32 -23.79 -8.39 8.11
C GLY A 32 -23.32 -8.87 6.73
N SER A 33 -22.01 -8.92 6.50
CA SER A 33 -21.40 -9.35 5.24
C SER A 33 -21.49 -10.87 5.07
N LYS A 34 -21.90 -11.33 3.89
CA LYS A 34 -22.05 -12.76 3.58
C LYS A 34 -20.86 -13.28 2.77
N LYS A 35 -20.60 -14.58 2.89
CA LYS A 35 -19.66 -15.30 2.02
C LYS A 35 -20.21 -15.36 0.57
N PRO A 36 -19.35 -15.49 -0.46
CA PRO A 36 -17.88 -15.52 -0.39
C PRO A 36 -17.30 -14.15 -0.02
N TYR A 37 -16.22 -14.15 0.75
CA TYR A 37 -15.49 -12.92 1.07
C TYR A 37 -14.73 -12.41 -0.15
N VAL A 38 -14.58 -11.10 -0.24
CA VAL A 38 -13.86 -10.42 -1.32
C VAL A 38 -12.56 -9.84 -0.77
N LEU A 39 -11.45 -10.13 -1.42
CA LEU A 39 -10.18 -9.43 -1.15
C LEU A 39 -10.13 -8.13 -1.96
N PRO A 40 -9.71 -7.01 -1.36
CA PRO A 40 -9.64 -5.74 -2.05
C PRO A 40 -8.47 -5.72 -3.05
N ILE A 41 -8.54 -4.82 -4.03
CA ILE A 41 -7.37 -4.48 -4.84
C ILE A 41 -6.45 -3.61 -3.97
N PRO A 42 -5.19 -4.01 -3.75
CA PRO A 42 -4.26 -3.18 -2.98
C PRO A 42 -3.93 -1.89 -3.75
N ALA A 43 -4.00 -0.76 -3.06
CA ALA A 43 -3.52 0.52 -3.54
C ALA A 43 -2.14 0.79 -2.93
N PHE A 44 -1.10 0.73 -3.76
CA PHE A 44 0.28 0.97 -3.32
C PHE A 44 0.60 2.45 -3.45
N ASN A 45 0.78 3.15 -2.33
CA ASN A 45 1.36 4.50 -2.36
C ASN A 45 2.85 4.40 -2.71
N VAL A 46 3.24 4.93 -3.88
CA VAL A 46 4.59 4.77 -4.43
C VAL A 46 5.38 6.08 -4.52
N ILE A 47 4.71 7.24 -4.56
CA ILE A 47 5.33 8.56 -4.54
C ILE A 47 4.56 9.46 -3.57
N ASN A 48 5.30 10.11 -2.67
CA ASN A 48 4.79 11.09 -1.72
C ASN A 48 5.08 12.53 -2.19
N GLY A 49 4.11 13.40 -1.97
CA GLY A 49 4.22 14.85 -2.08
C GLY A 49 3.48 15.55 -0.94
N GLY A 50 3.18 16.83 -1.10
CA GLY A 50 2.43 17.62 -0.14
C GLY A 50 3.08 17.61 1.25
N SER A 51 2.27 17.54 2.31
CA SER A 51 2.78 17.48 3.69
C SER A 51 3.50 16.19 4.05
N HIS A 52 3.41 15.15 3.20
CA HIS A 52 4.09 13.87 3.41
C HIS A 52 5.51 13.84 2.82
N ALA A 53 5.96 14.92 2.17
CA ALA A 53 7.31 15.02 1.61
C ALA A 53 7.82 16.46 1.59
N GLY A 54 9.12 16.66 1.86
CA GLY A 54 9.79 17.96 1.72
C GLY A 54 10.11 18.34 0.27
N ASN A 55 9.21 18.07 -0.68
CA ASN A 55 9.38 18.35 -2.11
C ASN A 55 8.33 19.36 -2.63
N LYS A 56 8.43 19.75 -3.90
CA LYS A 56 7.53 20.73 -4.54
C LYS A 56 6.24 20.12 -5.12
N LEU A 57 6.04 18.82 -4.93
CA LEU A 57 4.89 18.11 -5.48
C LEU A 57 3.66 18.44 -4.65
N ALA A 58 2.63 19.05 -5.25
CA ALA A 58 1.44 19.47 -4.50
C ALA A 58 0.55 18.30 -4.08
N MET A 59 0.46 17.27 -4.93
CA MET A 59 -0.33 16.07 -4.69
C MET A 59 0.33 15.19 -3.63
N GLN A 60 -0.46 14.73 -2.66
CA GLN A 60 0.06 14.07 -1.46
C GLN A 60 0.52 12.63 -1.70
N GLU A 61 -0.24 11.86 -2.49
CA GLU A 61 0.00 10.42 -2.70
C GLU A 61 -0.30 10.05 -4.15
N PHE A 62 0.65 9.37 -4.80
CA PHE A 62 0.45 8.74 -6.10
C PHE A 62 0.44 7.23 -5.92
N MET A 63 -0.68 6.62 -6.27
CA MET A 63 -0.92 5.20 -6.03
C MET A 63 -0.94 4.39 -7.31
N ILE A 64 -0.51 3.13 -7.20
CA ILE A 64 -0.66 2.12 -8.26
C ILE A 64 -1.60 1.03 -7.76
N LEU A 65 -2.58 0.68 -8.60
CA LEU A 65 -3.60 -0.32 -8.31
C LEU A 65 -3.49 -1.43 -9.38
N PRO A 66 -3.09 -2.67 -9.02
CA PRO A 66 -3.00 -3.79 -9.96
C PRO A 66 -4.38 -4.39 -10.25
N THR A 67 -5.22 -3.66 -10.97
CA THR A 67 -6.63 -4.02 -11.23
C THR A 67 -6.81 -5.27 -12.10
N SER A 68 -5.80 -5.64 -12.88
CA SER A 68 -5.81 -6.82 -13.76
C SER A 68 -5.31 -8.11 -13.10
N ALA A 69 -4.91 -8.05 -11.83
CA ALA A 69 -4.37 -9.22 -11.13
C ALA A 69 -5.46 -10.25 -10.81
N CYS A 70 -5.24 -11.53 -11.17
CA CYS A 70 -6.20 -12.61 -10.93
C CYS A 70 -6.31 -13.07 -9.47
N SER A 71 -5.47 -12.57 -8.57
CA SER A 71 -5.51 -12.88 -7.13
C SER A 71 -4.82 -11.80 -6.33
N PHE A 72 -5.14 -11.71 -5.03
CA PHE A 72 -4.48 -10.76 -4.12
C PHE A 72 -2.97 -11.00 -4.06
N THR A 73 -2.52 -12.25 -4.00
CA THR A 73 -1.09 -12.60 -4.02
C THR A 73 -0.41 -12.11 -5.30
N ASN A 74 -1.06 -12.25 -6.45
CA ASN A 74 -0.53 -11.74 -7.72
C ASN A 74 -0.50 -10.20 -7.72
N ALA A 75 -1.52 -9.54 -7.18
CA ALA A 75 -1.56 -8.08 -7.05
C ALA A 75 -0.41 -7.57 -6.16
N MET A 76 -0.13 -8.24 -5.04
CA MET A 76 1.00 -7.94 -4.16
C MET A 76 2.36 -8.09 -4.87
N LYS A 77 2.52 -9.16 -5.66
CA LYS A 77 3.73 -9.38 -6.45
C LYS A 77 3.95 -8.25 -7.47
N ILE A 78 2.91 -7.92 -8.26
CA ILE A 78 2.96 -6.84 -9.25
C ILE A 78 3.30 -5.51 -8.58
N GLY A 79 2.60 -5.15 -7.49
CA GLY A 79 2.87 -3.91 -6.76
C GLY A 79 4.32 -3.81 -6.25
N SER A 80 4.87 -4.91 -5.72
CA SER A 80 6.26 -4.99 -5.26
C SER A 80 7.26 -4.82 -6.40
N GLU A 81 7.07 -5.52 -7.52
CA GLU A 81 7.95 -5.43 -8.69
C GLU A 81 7.97 -4.02 -9.27
N VAL A 82 6.80 -3.37 -9.37
CA VAL A 82 6.67 -1.98 -9.83
C VAL A 82 7.36 -1.02 -8.86
N TYR A 83 7.18 -1.19 -7.55
CA TYR A 83 7.84 -0.36 -6.54
C TYR A 83 9.38 -0.46 -6.62
N HIS A 84 9.93 -1.67 -6.75
CA HIS A 84 11.37 -1.86 -6.90
C HIS A 84 11.92 -1.30 -8.22
N SER A 85 11.16 -1.43 -9.31
CA SER A 85 11.50 -0.85 -10.61
C SER A 85 11.50 0.68 -10.54
N LEU A 86 10.48 1.26 -9.91
CA LEU A 86 10.37 2.70 -9.70
C LEU A 86 11.53 3.25 -8.87
N LYS A 87 11.98 2.53 -7.84
CA LYS A 87 13.17 2.90 -7.05
C LYS A 87 14.39 3.11 -7.94
N SER A 88 14.64 2.19 -8.88
CA SER A 88 15.78 2.24 -9.80
C SER A 88 15.67 3.43 -10.75
N VAL A 89 14.47 3.69 -11.29
CA VAL A 89 14.21 4.85 -12.16
C VAL A 89 14.44 6.17 -11.41
N ILE A 90 13.90 6.30 -10.19
CA ILE A 90 14.08 7.50 -9.36
C ILE A 90 15.55 7.70 -9.02
N LYS A 91 16.25 6.65 -8.60
CA LYS A 91 17.69 6.70 -8.32
C LYS A 91 18.49 7.17 -9.53
N SER A 92 18.18 6.65 -10.72
CA SER A 92 18.88 7.02 -11.94
C SER A 92 18.60 8.47 -12.38
N LYS A 93 17.37 8.97 -12.15
CA LYS A 93 16.96 10.30 -12.63
C LYS A 93 17.28 11.43 -11.65
N TYR A 94 17.18 11.18 -10.35
CA TYR A 94 17.28 12.21 -9.33
C TYR A 94 18.42 11.99 -8.32
N GLY A 95 19.08 10.83 -8.35
CA GLY A 95 20.21 10.50 -7.47
C GLY A 95 19.83 9.61 -6.28
N GLN A 96 20.85 9.06 -5.62
CA GLN A 96 20.70 7.99 -4.62
C GLN A 96 20.03 8.44 -3.31
N ASP A 97 20.26 9.69 -2.89
CA ASP A 97 19.79 10.23 -1.62
C ASP A 97 18.26 10.37 -1.53
N ILE A 98 17.58 10.34 -2.69
CA ILE A 98 16.13 10.50 -2.82
C ILE A 98 15.36 9.20 -2.62
N THR A 99 16.06 8.06 -2.59
CA THR A 99 15.45 6.76 -2.31
C THR A 99 15.30 6.46 -0.81
N LYS A 100 15.64 7.42 0.06
CA LYS A 100 15.32 7.36 1.49
C LYS A 100 13.80 7.45 1.62
N VAL A 101 13.24 6.35 2.09
CA VAL A 101 11.81 6.09 2.17
C VAL A 101 11.16 7.11 3.12
N GLY A 102 10.14 7.84 2.66
CA GLY A 102 9.39 8.78 3.50
C GLY A 102 8.45 8.05 4.48
N ASP A 103 7.78 8.79 5.36
CA ASP A 103 6.97 8.28 6.48
C ASP A 103 5.90 7.21 6.12
N LYS A 104 5.54 7.10 4.84
CA LYS A 104 4.51 6.18 4.31
C LYS A 104 5.01 5.22 3.22
N ASP A 105 6.28 4.87 3.24
CA ASP A 105 6.92 3.97 2.26
C ASP A 105 7.05 4.46 0.81
N GLY A 106 6.29 5.48 0.37
CA GLY A 106 6.46 6.12 -0.93
C GLY A 106 7.78 6.90 -1.06
N PHE A 107 8.31 7.00 -2.28
CA PHE A 107 9.48 7.82 -2.58
C PHE A 107 9.14 9.31 -2.58
N ALA A 108 10.08 10.17 -2.21
CA ALA A 108 9.89 11.62 -2.18
C ALA A 108 10.84 12.36 -3.16
N PRO A 109 10.76 12.11 -4.48
CA PRO A 109 11.60 12.80 -5.44
C PRO A 109 11.33 14.30 -5.49
N ASN A 110 12.40 15.07 -5.70
CA ASN A 110 12.31 16.51 -5.91
C ASN A 110 11.85 16.80 -7.35
N ILE A 111 10.59 16.46 -7.63
CA ILE A 111 9.93 16.77 -8.90
C ILE A 111 9.59 18.26 -8.87
N GLN A 112 10.14 19.02 -9.82
CA GLN A 112 9.91 20.46 -9.93
C GLN A 112 8.88 20.83 -11.00
N ASP A 113 8.50 19.87 -11.84
CA ASP A 113 7.52 20.07 -12.91
C ASP A 113 6.20 19.41 -12.53
N ASN A 114 5.15 20.22 -12.40
CA ASN A 114 3.79 19.80 -12.05
C ASN A 114 2.82 19.93 -13.25
N LYS A 115 3.36 20.11 -14.48
CA LYS A 115 2.54 20.16 -15.70
C LYS A 115 1.92 18.81 -16.05
#